data_AF-A0A519UZ96-F1
#
_entry.id   AF-A0A519UZ96-F1
#
_cell.length_a   1.000
_cell.length_b   1.000
_cell.length_c   1.000
_cell.angle_alpha   90.00
_cell.angle_beta   90.00
_cell.angle_gamma   90.00
#
_symmetry.space_group_name_H-M   'P 1'
#
loop_
_entity.id
_entity.type
_entity.pdbx_description
1 polymer ?
#
loop_
_entity_poly.entity_id
_entity_poly.type
_entity_poly.pdbx_seq_one_letter_code
_entity_poly.pdbx_strand_id
1 'polypeptide(L)' 'MIAETFIRRPVTAIVASLVIVLVGVLAMLNLPIGHYPDITPPTVSVTGTYIGADAQTVEQTVATPVEVQVNGTPGMTYL' A
#
# COMPACT_ATOMS: atom_id res chain seq x y z
N MET A 1 -12.90 -40.70 -9.00
CA MET A 1 -12.63 -40.41 -10.42
C MET A 1 -11.37 -39.55 -10.60
N ILE A 2 -11.31 -38.30 -10.12
CA ILE A 2 -10.14 -37.41 -10.33
C ILE A 2 -8.84 -37.98 -9.72
N ALA A 3 -8.88 -38.45 -8.46
CA ALA A 3 -7.72 -39.04 -7.79
C ALA A 3 -7.19 -40.30 -8.51
N GLU A 4 -8.07 -41.09 -9.10
CA GLU A 4 -7.71 -42.33 -9.80
C GLU A 4 -6.91 -42.03 -11.08
N THR A 5 -7.20 -40.94 -11.78
CA THR A 5 -6.42 -40.48 -12.94
C THR A 5 -4.99 -40.11 -12.56
N PHE A 6 -4.79 -39.42 -11.43
CA PHE A 6 -3.46 -39.06 -10.94
C PHE A 6 -2.66 -40.25 -10.41
N ILE A 7 -3.33 -41.24 -9.80
CA ILE A 7 -2.70 -42.49 -9.34
C ILE A 7 -2.26 -43.35 -10.54
N ARG A 8 -3.08 -43.44 -11.59
CA ARG A 8 -2.79 -44.27 -12.77
C ARG A 8 -1.77 -43.65 -13.74
N ARG A 9 -1.59 -42.33 -13.68
CA ARG A 9 -0.58 -41.58 -14.45
C ARG A 9 0.33 -40.77 -13.51
N PRO A 10 1.33 -41.41 -12.87
CA PRO A 10 2.17 -40.75 -11.86
C PRO A 10 2.99 -39.58 -12.43
N VAL A 11 3.38 -39.64 -13.70
CA VAL A 11 4.16 -38.56 -14.35
C VAL A 11 3.38 -37.24 -14.40
N THR A 12 2.08 -37.26 -14.69
CA THR A 12 1.27 -36.03 -14.72
C THR A 12 1.08 -35.43 -13.34
N ALA A 13 1.03 -36.26 -12.29
CA ALA A 13 0.96 -35.80 -10.91
C ALA A 13 2.27 -35.11 -10.47
N ILE A 14 3.42 -35.68 -10.84
CA ILE A 14 4.74 -35.10 -10.54
C ILE A 14 4.92 -33.76 -11.23
N VAL A 15 4.58 -33.67 -12.53
CA VAL A 15 4.70 -32.40 -13.28
C VAL A 15 3.81 -31.31 -12.69
N ALA A 16 2.56 -31.64 -12.32
CA ALA A 16 1.65 -30.68 -11.69
C ALA A 16 2.20 -30.18 -10.34
N SER A 17 2.73 -31.08 -9.50
CA SER A 17 3.38 -30.71 -8.24
C SER A 17 4.59 -29.80 -8.48
N LEU A 18 5.40 -30.12 -9.48
CA LEU A 18 6.60 -29.36 -9.82
C LEU A 18 6.25 -27.94 -10.31
N VAL A 19 5.18 -27.79 -11.09
CA VAL A 19 4.67 -26.46 -11.50
C VAL A 19 4.21 -25.66 -10.29
N ILE A 20 3.49 -26.26 -9.34
CA ILE A 20 3.04 -25.57 -8.11
C ILE A 20 4.23 -25.09 -7.29
N VAL A 21 5.25 -25.93 -7.12
CA VAL A 21 6.49 -25.56 -6.39
C VAL A 21 7.22 -24.43 -7.11
N LEU A 22 7.36 -24.50 -8.43
CA LEU A 22 8.05 -23.47 -9.22
C LEU A 22 7.35 -22.11 -9.12
N VAL A 23 6.03 -22.09 -9.26
CA VAL A 23 5.22 -20.87 -9.11
C VAL A 23 5.32 -20.34 -7.67
N GLY A 24 5.29 -21.23 -6.67
CA GLY A 24 5.45 -20.84 -5.26
C GLY A 24 6.81 -20.19 -4.98
N VAL A 25 7.89 -20.74 -5.52
CA VAL A 25 9.24 -20.17 -5.38
C VAL A 25 9.33 -18.80 -6.05
N LEU A 26 8.80 -18.66 -7.26
CA LEU A 26 8.77 -17.37 -7.95
C LEU A 26 7.96 -16.33 -7.17
N ALA A 27 6.81 -16.71 -6.61
CA ALA A 27 6.01 -15.82 -5.77
C ALA A 27 6.75 -15.38 -4.51
N MET A 28 7.44 -16.30 -3.82
CA MET A 28 8.23 -15.97 -2.63
C MET A 28 9.35 -14.97 -2.92
N LEU A 29 10.00 -15.06 -4.07
CA LEU A 29 11.07 -14.13 -4.45
C LEU A 29 10.55 -12.74 -4.87
N ASN A 30 9.30 -12.64 -5.33
CA ASN A 30 8.69 -11.38 -5.77
C ASN A 30 7.88 -10.69 -4.66
N LEU A 31 7.58 -11.36 -3.55
CA LEU A 31 6.76 -10.78 -2.49
C LEU A 31 7.60 -9.79 -1.65
N PRO A 32 7.16 -8.53 -1.48
CA PRO A 32 7.83 -7.60 -0.58
C PRO A 32 7.70 -8.08 0.87
N ILE A 33 8.80 -7.97 1.62
CA ILE A 33 8.86 -8.35 3.03
C ILE A 33 8.57 -7.10 3.87
N GLY A 34 7.46 -7.11 4.60
CA GLY A 34 7.10 -6.08 5.58
C GLY A 34 7.09 -6.65 7.01
N HIS A 35 7.43 -5.83 8.01
CA HIS A 35 7.40 -6.24 9.43
C HIS A 35 6.00 -6.14 10.06
N TYR A 36 5.20 -5.18 9.60
CA TYR A 36 3.83 -4.95 10.01
C TYR A 36 3.01 -4.52 8.80
N PRO A 37 1.69 -4.80 8.77
CA PRO A 37 0.81 -4.18 7.79
C PRO A 37 0.78 -2.66 8.00
N ASP A 38 0.56 -1.90 6.92
CA ASP A 38 0.39 -0.45 6.96
C ASP A 38 -0.94 -0.09 7.65
N ILE A 39 -0.92 -0.04 8.98
CA ILE A 39 -2.06 0.34 9.83
C ILE A 39 -2.07 1.82 10.19
N THR A 40 -0.97 2.54 9.89
CA THR A 40 -0.87 3.97 10.17
C THR A 40 -1.63 4.74 9.09
N PRO A 41 -2.49 5.71 9.47
CA PRO A 41 -3.14 6.57 8.49
C PRO A 41 -2.08 7.28 7.63
N PRO A 42 -2.27 7.35 6.30
CA PRO A 42 -1.38 8.13 5.45
C PRO A 42 -1.50 9.62 5.82
N THR A 43 -0.38 10.28 6.07
CA THR A 43 -0.34 11.71 6.38
C THR A 43 0.28 12.49 5.24
N VAL A 44 -0.25 13.69 4.99
CA VAL A 44 0.28 14.64 4.00
C VAL A 44 0.72 15.89 4.76
N SER A 45 1.97 16.30 4.57
CA SER A 45 2.49 17.53 5.16
C SER A 45 2.53 18.65 4.11
N VAL A 46 2.01 19.81 4.48
CA VAL A 46 2.06 21.03 3.65
C VAL A 46 2.89 22.07 4.39
N THR A 47 3.94 22.57 3.75
CA THR A 47 4.82 23.59 4.33
C THR A 47 4.73 24.88 3.52
N GLY A 48 4.52 25.99 4.22
CA GLY A 48 4.54 27.34 3.65
C GLY A 48 5.56 28.19 4.40
N THR A 49 6.12 29.20 3.75
CA THR A 49 7.05 30.12 4.38
C THR A 49 6.67 31.54 4.03
N TYR A 50 6.45 32.37 5.06
CA TYR A 50 6.22 33.80 4.90
C TYR A 50 7.14 34.59 5.84
N ILE A 51 8.20 35.15 5.26
CA ILE A 51 9.30 35.79 5.99
C ILE A 51 8.91 37.21 6.39
N GLY A 52 9.16 37.57 7.65
CA GLY A 52 8.93 38.93 8.16
C GLY A 52 7.49 39.21 8.59
N ALA A 53 6.59 38.23 8.50
CA ALA A 53 5.25 38.28 9.06
C ALA A 53 5.22 37.71 10.48
N ASP A 54 4.34 38.26 11.32
CA ASP A 54 4.04 37.72 12.64
C ASP A 54 3.23 36.41 12.52
N ALA A 55 3.25 35.59 13.58
CA ALA A 55 2.62 34.26 13.57
C ALA A 55 1.11 34.33 13.22
N GLN A 56 0.41 35.36 13.70
CA GLN A 56 -1.03 35.52 13.44
C GLN A 56 -1.30 35.88 11.97
N THR A 57 -0.48 36.74 11.37
CA THR A 57 -0.58 37.03 9.93
C THR A 57 -0.28 35.80 9.09
N VAL A 58 0.74 34.99 9.43
CA VAL A 58 1.06 33.76 8.69
C VAL A 58 -0.07 32.75 8.76
N GLU A 59 -0.67 32.56 9.93
CA GLU A 59 -1.84 31.68 10.10
C GLU A 59 -2.99 32.10 9.18
N GLN A 60 -3.42 33.36 9.26
CA GLN A 60 -4.59 33.85 8.55
C GLN A 60 -4.40 33.94 7.04
N THR A 61 -3.19 34.25 6.58
CA THR A 61 -2.91 34.51 5.16
C THR A 61 -2.30 33.34 4.41
N VAL A 62 -1.72 32.36 5.11
CA VAL A 62 -1.07 31.19 4.49
C VAL A 62 -1.74 29.90 4.94
N ALA A 63 -1.90 29.66 6.24
CA ALA A 63 -2.46 28.38 6.72
C ALA A 63 -3.96 28.26 6.41
N THR A 64 -4.78 29.25 6.78
CA THR A 64 -6.23 29.23 6.55
C THR A 64 -6.65 29.00 5.08
N PRO A 65 -6.10 29.71 4.07
CA PRO A 65 -6.50 29.47 2.68
C PRO A 65 -6.05 28.09 2.17
N VAL A 66 -4.94 27.56 2.68
CA VAL A 66 -4.45 26.21 2.35
C VAL A 66 -5.37 25.15 2.95
N GLU A 67 -5.76 25.30 4.22
CA GLU A 67 -6.71 24.40 4.89
C GLU A 67 -8.05 24.34 4.15
N VAL A 68 -8.61 25.48 3.75
CA VAL A 68 -9.87 25.53 3.00
C VAL A 68 -9.79 24.80 1.66
N GLN A 69 -8.64 24.87 0.98
CA GLN A 69 -8.43 24.19 -0.30
C GLN A 69 -8.22 22.68 -0.15
N VAL A 70 -7.58 22.24 0.95
CA VAL A 70 -7.34 20.82 1.24
C VAL A 70 -8.58 20.17 1.89
N ASN A 71 -9.43 20.97 2.54
CA ASN A 71 -10.67 20.49 3.15
C ASN A 71 -11.59 19.84 2.10
N GLY A 72 -12.06 18.63 2.40
CA GLY A 72 -12.93 17.86 1.50
C GLY A 72 -12.18 16.91 0.56
N THR A 73 -10.86 16.75 0.73
CA THR A 73 -10.10 15.73 -0.02
C THR A 73 -10.66 14.31 0.28
N PRO A 74 -10.91 13.48 -0.74
CA PRO A 74 -11.42 12.12 -0.55
C PRO A 74 -10.48 11.28 0.34
N GLY A 75 -11.03 10.63 1.36
CA GLY A 75 -10.28 9.75 2.26
C GLY A 75 -9.58 10.44 3.43
N MET A 76 -9.86 11.72 3.66
CA MET A 76 -9.32 12.48 4.79
C MET A 76 -10.15 12.24 6.07
N THR A 77 -9.49 11.82 7.16
CA THR A 77 -10.12 11.66 8.49
C THR A 77 -10.09 12.95 9.29
N TYR A 78 -9.00 13.72 9.20
CA TYR A 78 -8.79 15.00 9.87
C TYR A 78 -7.72 15.83 9.16
N LEU A 79 -7.71 17.14 9.45
CA LEU A 79 -6.63 18.10 9.17
C LEU A 79 -5.82 18.33 10.43
#